data_AF-A0A3M1MUY0-F1
#
_entry.id   AF-A0A3M1MUY0-F1
#
_cell.length_a   1.000
_cell.length_b   1.000
_cell.length_c   1.000
_cell.angle_alpha   90.00
_cell.angle_beta   90.00
_cell.angle_gamma   90.00
#
_symmetry.space_group_name_H-M   'P 1'
#
loop_
_entity.id
_entity.type
_entity.pdbx_description
1 polymer ?
#
loop_
_entity_poly.entity_id
_entity_poly.type
_entity_poly.pdbx_seq_one_letter_code
_entity_poly.pdbx_strand_id
1 'polypeptide(L)'
;MSNKFSEFLTSSLRNRIIFTLVLLSIPMLAGLLVTYEVIQLDWLSFMEVQPAYRPMEAPRPVPADSIPVDGPIYIQGLGSPENPVEADDVSLQRGQILYALNCAVCHGPNGKGDGPMAAHLKEQPADLTDVGVQNSSDGTLFLVITNGVPGSMPALRENLTPRERWDVVNYVKSGNLTPPEVVSTALKGQRTPVPTLIPATMPPVDLAGAAGPAKCSIGALDLIGLWVEAGTPESDPFPFTDVNGASCQATFAEDVQPLFTESNMWYPGAVACSSCHNANLAAASANMDLSTYEGILAGSYRTDASAAGNDILGGGVWQDSTLFLKLSTGQMPLGRPANIPIDEHGPVILAGTQVETP
;
A
#
# COMPACT_ATOMS: atom_id res chain seq x y z
N MET A 1 -42.54 -56.66 50.28
CA MET A 1 -41.14 -56.90 49.84
C MET A 1 -40.92 -56.77 48.32
N SER A 2 -41.94 -56.44 47.51
CA SER A 2 -41.85 -56.44 46.03
C SER A 2 -41.06 -55.27 45.41
N ASN A 3 -41.03 -54.09 46.03
CA ASN A 3 -40.48 -52.89 45.37
C ASN A 3 -38.94 -52.78 45.38
N LYS A 4 -38.25 -53.37 46.36
CA LYS A 4 -36.77 -53.31 46.43
C LYS A 4 -36.07 -54.19 45.39
N PHE A 5 -36.71 -55.26 44.93
CA PHE A 5 -36.11 -56.19 43.97
C PHE A 5 -36.11 -55.61 42.55
N SER A 6 -37.13 -54.82 42.19
CA SER A 6 -37.25 -54.11 40.92
C SER A 6 -36.24 -52.94 40.78
N GLU A 7 -36.05 -52.16 41.84
CA GLU A 7 -35.01 -51.09 41.89
C GLU A 7 -33.58 -51.66 41.86
N PHE A 8 -33.36 -52.85 42.44
CA PHE A 8 -32.06 -53.51 42.43
C PHE A 8 -31.70 -54.08 41.06
N LEU A 9 -32.68 -54.66 40.34
CA LEU A 9 -32.47 -55.18 39.00
C LEU A 9 -32.22 -54.06 37.97
N THR A 10 -32.89 -52.91 38.10
CA THR A 10 -32.69 -51.75 37.21
C THR A 10 -31.38 -51.00 37.48
N SER A 11 -30.94 -50.88 38.75
CA SER A 11 -29.65 -50.28 39.09
C SER A 11 -28.46 -51.19 38.74
N SER A 12 -28.59 -52.51 38.93
CA SER A 12 -27.58 -53.50 38.52
C SER A 12 -27.41 -53.53 37.00
N LEU A 13 -28.51 -53.53 36.24
CA LEU A 13 -28.45 -53.51 34.77
C LEU A 13 -27.89 -52.17 34.25
N ARG A 14 -28.31 -51.03 34.81
CA ARG A 14 -27.77 -49.70 34.47
C ARG A 14 -26.28 -49.61 34.77
N ASN A 15 -25.83 -50.09 35.93
CA ASN A 15 -24.41 -50.09 36.27
C ASN A 15 -23.61 -51.01 35.35
N ARG A 16 -24.15 -52.17 34.95
CA ARG A 16 -23.52 -53.05 33.97
C ARG A 16 -23.39 -52.41 32.59
N ILE A 17 -24.42 -51.67 32.14
CA ILE A 17 -24.40 -50.92 30.87
C ILE A 17 -23.37 -49.79 30.93
N ILE A 18 -23.37 -48.99 32.00
CA ILE A 18 -22.36 -47.92 32.18
C ILE A 18 -20.96 -48.52 32.22
N PHE A 19 -20.76 -49.62 32.94
CA PHE A 19 -19.46 -50.27 33.03
C PHE A 19 -18.99 -50.82 31.68
N THR A 20 -19.89 -51.42 30.89
CA THR A 20 -19.55 -51.89 29.54
C THR A 20 -19.26 -50.74 28.58
N LEU A 21 -20.02 -49.65 28.63
CA LEU A 21 -19.75 -48.44 27.83
C LEU A 21 -18.41 -47.81 28.21
N VAL A 22 -18.10 -47.68 29.50
CA VAL A 22 -16.81 -47.16 29.98
C VAL A 22 -15.68 -48.09 29.52
N LEU A 23 -15.82 -49.40 29.71
CA LEU A 23 -14.82 -50.39 29.30
C LEU A 23 -14.55 -50.37 27.78
N LEU A 24 -15.58 -50.12 26.96
CA LEU A 24 -15.46 -49.99 25.51
C LEU A 24 -14.90 -48.63 25.07
N SER A 25 -15.18 -47.54 25.81
CA SER A 25 -14.70 -46.20 25.49
C SER A 25 -13.21 -46.00 25.79
N ILE A 26 -12.67 -46.70 26.80
CA ILE A 26 -11.26 -46.61 27.21
C ILE A 26 -10.29 -46.96 26.07
N PRO A 27 -10.40 -48.10 25.35
CA PRO A 27 -9.49 -48.40 24.25
C PRO A 27 -9.64 -47.43 23.08
N MET A 28 -10.83 -46.87 22.86
CA MET A 28 -11.06 -45.85 21.83
C MET A 28 -10.36 -44.52 22.18
N LEU A 29 -10.50 -44.04 23.42
CA LEU A 29 -9.81 -42.84 23.90
C LEU A 29 -8.29 -43.04 23.95
N ALA A 30 -7.84 -44.21 24.41
CA ALA A 30 -6.42 -44.56 24.43
C ALA A 30 -5.85 -44.63 23.02
N GLY A 31 -6.59 -45.21 22.06
CA GLY A 31 -6.22 -45.20 20.65
C GLY A 31 -6.08 -43.78 20.10
N LEU A 32 -7.05 -42.90 20.38
CA LEU A 32 -7.00 -41.50 19.98
C LEU A 32 -5.79 -40.76 20.56
N LEU A 33 -5.53 -40.93 21.86
CA LEU A 33 -4.36 -40.34 22.54
C LEU A 33 -3.04 -40.87 21.98
N VAL A 34 -2.93 -42.17 21.71
CA VAL A 34 -1.74 -42.76 21.08
C VAL A 34 -1.54 -42.23 19.66
N THR A 35 -2.60 -42.07 18.87
CA THR A 35 -2.48 -41.47 17.53
C THR A 35 -2.04 -40.01 17.56
N TYR A 36 -2.38 -39.27 18.62
CA TYR A 36 -1.94 -37.89 18.83
C TYR A 36 -0.47 -37.81 19.25
N GLU A 37 -0.12 -38.48 20.35
CA GLU A 37 1.17 -38.32 21.02
C GLU A 37 2.28 -39.09 20.31
N VAL A 38 1.98 -40.27 19.75
CA VAL A 38 2.99 -41.18 19.18
C VAL A 38 3.07 -41.06 17.67
N ILE A 39 1.94 -40.92 16.99
CA ILE A 39 1.89 -40.89 15.50
C ILE A 39 1.84 -39.45 14.97
N GLN A 40 1.55 -38.44 15.82
CA GLN A 40 1.36 -37.04 15.43
C GLN A 40 0.43 -36.88 14.22
N LEU A 41 -0.66 -37.64 14.20
CA LEU A 41 -1.70 -37.45 13.19
C LEU A 41 -2.53 -36.22 13.60
N ASP A 42 -2.20 -35.07 13.03
CA ASP A 42 -2.96 -33.82 13.16
C ASP A 42 -4.34 -33.97 12.49
N TRP A 43 -5.27 -34.62 13.18
CA TRP A 43 -6.63 -34.92 12.70
C TRP A 43 -7.47 -33.67 12.40
N LEU A 44 -7.00 -32.49 12.82
CA LEU A 44 -7.54 -31.21 12.39
C LEU A 44 -6.38 -30.42 11.79
N SER A 45 -6.09 -30.66 10.51
CA SER A 45 -5.25 -29.78 9.71
C SER A 45 -6.01 -28.46 9.48
N PHE A 46 -6.10 -27.63 10.51
CA PHE A 46 -6.65 -26.29 10.37
C PHE A 46 -5.70 -25.50 9.48
N MET A 47 -6.22 -24.92 8.39
CA MET A 47 -5.45 -24.05 7.49
C MET A 47 -4.88 -22.80 8.18
N GLU A 48 -5.20 -22.60 9.46
CA GLU A 48 -4.59 -21.60 10.34
C GLU A 48 -3.11 -21.90 10.63
N VAL A 49 -2.70 -23.17 10.72
CA VAL A 49 -1.29 -23.56 10.89
C VAL A 49 -0.82 -24.23 9.61
N GLN A 50 -0.07 -23.48 8.81
CA GLN A 50 0.43 -23.96 7.54
C GLN A 50 1.91 -24.35 7.66
N PRO A 51 2.40 -25.33 6.90
CA PRO A 51 3.83 -25.69 6.85
C PRO A 51 4.68 -24.62 6.10
N ALA A 52 4.17 -23.40 5.97
CA ALA A 52 4.81 -22.28 5.28
C ALA A 52 5.12 -21.16 6.27
N TYR A 53 6.30 -20.56 6.14
CA TYR A 53 6.72 -19.46 6.99
C TYR A 53 5.94 -18.17 6.67
N ARG A 54 5.43 -17.52 7.71
CA ARG A 54 4.77 -16.20 7.58
C ARG A 54 5.78 -15.05 7.65
N PRO A 55 5.42 -13.88 7.12
CA PRO A 55 6.17 -12.65 7.40
C PRO A 55 6.29 -12.46 8.93
N MET A 56 7.52 -12.22 9.41
CA MET A 56 7.87 -12.07 10.83
C MET A 56 7.79 -13.36 11.69
N GLU A 57 7.62 -14.53 11.08
CA GLU A 57 7.95 -15.79 11.74
C GLU A 57 9.48 -15.93 11.87
N ALA A 58 9.96 -16.71 12.84
CA ALA A 58 11.35 -16.73 13.31
C ALA A 58 12.40 -16.33 12.24
N PRO A 59 13.11 -15.20 12.42
CA PRO A 59 13.89 -14.59 11.35
C PRO A 59 15.03 -15.53 10.93
N ARG A 60 15.14 -15.77 9.62
CA ARG A 60 16.35 -16.35 9.05
C ARG A 60 17.29 -15.20 8.70
N PRO A 61 18.50 -15.14 9.30
CA PRO A 61 19.46 -14.11 8.93
C PRO A 61 19.82 -14.28 7.45
N VAL A 62 19.91 -13.15 6.74
CA VAL A 62 20.48 -13.12 5.40
C VAL A 62 21.97 -13.52 5.48
N PRO A 63 22.52 -14.29 4.52
CA PRO A 63 23.94 -14.57 4.47
C PRO A 63 24.76 -13.27 4.41
N ALA A 64 25.86 -13.20 5.17
CA ALA A 64 26.63 -11.98 5.41
C ALA A 64 27.15 -11.27 4.13
N ASP A 65 27.39 -12.03 3.06
CA ASP A 65 27.94 -11.54 1.79
C ASP A 65 26.95 -11.66 0.62
N SER A 66 25.65 -11.79 0.92
CA SER A 66 24.62 -11.83 -0.13
C SER A 66 24.34 -10.43 -0.68
N ILE A 67 24.29 -10.31 -2.00
CA ILE A 67 23.92 -9.07 -2.71
C ILE A 67 22.48 -9.23 -3.21
N PRO A 68 21.55 -8.34 -2.84
CA PRO A 68 20.20 -8.35 -3.40
C PRO A 68 20.20 -8.20 -4.92
N VAL A 69 19.17 -8.73 -5.59
CA VAL A 69 19.00 -8.57 -7.05
C VAL A 69 18.88 -7.11 -7.48
N ASP A 70 18.40 -6.24 -6.58
CA ASP A 70 18.34 -4.80 -6.78
C ASP A 70 19.72 -4.11 -6.67
N GLY A 71 20.79 -4.88 -6.43
CA GLY A 71 22.17 -4.41 -6.34
C GLY A 71 22.64 -4.08 -4.92
N PRO A 72 23.94 -3.80 -4.75
CA PRO A 72 24.49 -3.44 -3.45
C PRO A 72 24.06 -2.01 -3.09
N ILE A 73 23.39 -1.87 -1.95
CA ILE A 73 23.00 -0.58 -1.36
C ILE A 73 24.23 0.29 -1.03
N TYR A 74 25.30 -0.35 -0.56
CA TYR A 74 26.62 0.21 -0.30
C TYR A 74 27.61 -0.94 -0.08
N ILE A 75 28.85 -0.80 -0.55
CA ILE A 75 29.92 -1.77 -0.36
C ILE A 75 30.89 -1.23 0.71
N GLN A 76 31.05 -1.97 1.80
CA GLN A 76 31.98 -1.60 2.85
C GLN A 76 33.40 -1.41 2.30
N GLY A 77 33.98 -0.23 2.54
CA GLY A 77 35.35 0.12 2.13
C GLY A 77 35.48 0.86 0.78
N LEU A 78 34.40 1.07 0.03
CA LEU A 78 34.42 1.87 -1.21
C LEU A 78 34.14 3.37 -1.01
N GLY A 79 34.02 3.83 0.24
CA GLY A 79 33.71 5.22 0.58
C GLY A 79 32.21 5.50 0.68
N SER A 80 31.87 6.75 1.01
CA SER A 80 30.49 7.21 1.13
C SER A 80 29.80 7.22 -0.25
N PRO A 81 28.60 6.61 -0.40
CA PRO A 81 27.92 6.58 -1.68
C PRO A 81 27.50 7.98 -2.14
N GLU A 82 27.45 8.21 -3.44
CA GLU A 82 26.85 9.42 -4.01
C GLU A 82 25.33 9.32 -3.98
N ASN A 83 24.65 10.44 -3.78
CA ASN A 83 23.21 10.52 -3.72
C ASN A 83 22.62 10.44 -5.14
N PRO A 84 21.91 9.36 -5.52
CA PRO A 84 21.32 9.24 -6.85
C PRO A 84 19.93 9.90 -6.92
N VAL A 85 19.46 10.48 -5.81
CA VAL A 85 18.10 11.02 -5.68
C VAL A 85 18.15 12.54 -5.70
N GLU A 86 17.62 13.12 -6.77
CA GLU A 86 17.42 14.56 -6.86
C GLU A 86 16.54 15.06 -5.71
N ALA A 87 16.91 16.21 -5.13
CA ALA A 87 16.17 16.86 -4.05
C ALA A 87 14.98 17.66 -4.60
N ASP A 88 14.07 16.97 -5.29
CA ASP A 88 12.80 17.54 -5.76
C ASP A 88 11.75 17.65 -4.64
N ASP A 89 10.65 18.34 -4.92
CA ASP A 89 9.57 18.57 -3.94
C ASP A 89 8.98 17.25 -3.39
N VAL A 90 8.94 16.20 -4.22
CA VAL A 90 8.42 14.89 -3.83
C VAL A 90 9.37 14.20 -2.84
N SER A 91 10.68 14.25 -3.12
CA SER A 91 11.74 13.73 -2.24
C SER A 91 11.73 14.46 -0.90
N LEU A 92 11.66 15.80 -0.92
CA LEU A 92 11.62 16.63 0.29
C LEU A 92 10.37 16.37 1.13
N GLN A 93 9.18 16.28 0.51
CA GLN A 93 7.94 16.00 1.22
C GLN A 93 7.95 14.60 1.85
N ARG A 94 8.44 13.59 1.13
CA ARG A 94 8.57 12.24 1.67
C ARG A 94 9.60 12.19 2.80
N GLY A 95 10.75 12.82 2.61
CA GLY A 95 11.80 12.97 3.61
C GLY A 95 11.30 13.63 4.88
N GLN A 96 10.47 14.66 4.76
CA GLN A 96 9.82 15.33 5.90
C GLN A 96 8.95 14.39 6.72
N ILE A 97 8.10 13.59 6.06
CA ILE A 97 7.23 12.62 6.74
C ILE A 97 8.08 11.55 7.44
N LEU A 98 9.04 10.97 6.74
CA LEU A 98 9.92 9.93 7.27
C LEU A 98 10.77 10.43 8.44
N TYR A 99 11.26 11.66 8.35
CA TYR A 99 11.99 12.33 9.43
C TYR A 99 11.11 12.50 10.67
N ALA A 100 9.87 12.97 10.50
CA ALA A 100 8.93 13.13 11.60
C ALA A 100 8.63 11.80 12.32
N LEU A 101 8.53 10.69 11.57
CA LEU A 101 8.25 9.37 12.11
C LEU A 101 9.44 8.71 12.81
N ASN A 102 10.65 8.86 12.25
CA ASN A 102 11.79 8.05 12.67
C ASN A 102 12.90 8.84 13.39
N CYS A 103 13.06 10.13 13.08
CA CYS A 103 14.21 10.94 13.51
C CYS A 103 13.82 11.97 14.58
N ALA A 104 12.67 12.63 14.43
CA ALA A 104 12.24 13.73 15.28
C ALA A 104 12.03 13.35 16.76
N VAL A 105 11.79 12.07 17.05
CA VAL A 105 11.67 11.56 18.42
C VAL A 105 12.94 11.80 19.26
N CYS A 106 14.11 11.78 18.62
CA CYS A 106 15.40 12.06 19.26
C CYS A 106 15.96 13.42 18.83
N HIS A 107 15.95 13.73 17.53
CA HIS A 107 16.55 14.95 16.99
C HIS A 107 15.64 16.18 17.05
N GLY A 108 14.38 16.02 17.46
CA GLY A 108 13.40 17.09 17.51
C GLY A 108 12.81 17.43 16.13
N PRO A 109 11.64 18.08 16.09
CA PRO A 109 10.97 18.43 14.83
C PRO A 109 11.78 19.40 13.97
N ASN A 110 12.64 20.20 14.61
CA ASN A 110 13.51 21.18 13.94
C ASN A 110 14.96 20.68 13.79
N GLY A 111 15.24 19.42 14.16
CA GLY A 111 16.58 18.83 14.05
C GLY A 111 17.61 19.32 15.04
N LYS A 112 17.24 20.02 16.11
CA LYS A 112 18.19 20.62 17.06
C LYS A 112 18.74 19.67 18.12
N GLY A 113 18.43 18.37 18.02
CA GLY A 113 18.81 17.42 19.05
C GLY A 113 17.96 17.51 20.32
N ASP A 114 16.81 18.19 20.25
CA ASP A 114 15.92 18.50 21.37
C ASP A 114 14.62 17.68 21.36
N GLY A 115 14.64 16.49 20.76
CA GLY A 115 13.49 15.60 20.72
C GLY A 115 13.05 15.13 22.11
N PRO A 116 11.81 14.63 22.25
CA PRO A 116 11.28 14.18 23.53
C PRO A 116 12.14 13.08 24.21
N MET A 117 12.88 12.29 23.44
CA MET A 117 13.80 11.29 23.99
C MET A 117 15.20 11.83 24.29
N ALA A 118 15.58 13.01 23.80
CA ALA A 118 16.94 13.53 23.91
C ALA A 118 17.44 13.62 25.36
N ALA A 119 16.58 14.05 26.28
CA ALA A 119 16.90 14.15 27.71
C ALA A 119 17.11 12.79 28.42
N HIS A 120 16.69 11.68 27.80
CA HIS A 120 16.78 10.33 28.33
C HIS A 120 17.93 9.52 27.71
N LEU A 121 18.63 10.07 26.73
CA LEU A 121 19.77 9.44 26.09
C LEU A 121 21.06 9.80 26.84
N LYS A 122 22.01 8.85 26.87
CA LYS A 122 23.32 9.06 27.50
C LYS A 122 24.14 10.13 26.78
N GLU A 123 24.07 10.11 25.45
CA GLU A 123 24.68 11.11 24.57
C GLU A 123 23.56 11.92 23.93
N GLN A 124 23.71 13.25 23.92
CA GLN A 124 22.72 14.10 23.24
C GLN A 124 22.78 13.87 21.72
N PRO A 125 21.62 13.75 21.04
CA PRO A 125 21.58 13.73 19.60
C PRO A 125 22.20 15.01 19.02
N ALA A 126 22.92 14.88 17.91
CA ALA A 126 23.52 16.04 17.24
C ALA A 126 22.45 17.02 16.73
N ASP A 127 22.77 18.31 16.76
CA ASP A 127 22.04 19.36 16.06
C ASP A 127 22.31 19.21 14.55
N LEU A 128 21.30 18.76 13.83
CA LEU A 128 21.33 18.54 12.39
C LEU A 128 21.39 19.85 11.60
N THR A 129 21.07 20.98 12.22
CA THR A 129 21.18 22.31 11.63
C THR A 129 22.58 22.91 11.76
N ASP A 130 23.46 22.28 12.53
CA ASP A 130 24.84 22.73 12.69
C ASP A 130 25.63 22.63 11.36
N VAL A 131 26.54 23.59 11.17
CA VAL A 131 27.39 23.70 9.98
C VAL A 131 28.23 22.44 9.77
N GLY A 132 28.67 21.78 10.84
CA GLY A 132 29.42 20.53 10.74
C GLY A 132 28.61 19.40 10.11
N VAL A 133 27.33 19.26 10.49
CA VAL A 133 26.43 18.26 9.92
C VAL A 133 26.03 18.64 8.50
N GLN A 134 25.70 19.91 8.27
CA GLN A 134 25.30 20.42 6.95
C GLN A 134 26.43 20.35 5.91
N ASN A 135 27.70 20.48 6.34
CA ASN A 135 28.86 20.30 5.47
C ASN A 135 29.27 18.84 5.26
N SER A 136 28.66 17.89 5.99
CA SER A 136 28.90 16.47 5.75
C SER A 136 28.37 16.07 4.37
N SER A 137 29.05 15.13 3.72
CA SER A 137 28.57 14.60 2.45
C SER A 137 27.29 13.79 2.64
N ASP A 138 26.43 13.81 1.64
CA ASP A 138 25.14 13.11 1.66
C ASP A 138 25.32 11.62 1.94
N GLY A 139 26.33 10.99 1.33
CA GLY A 139 26.68 9.59 1.59
C GLY A 139 27.11 9.32 3.03
N THR A 140 27.74 10.29 3.69
CA THR A 140 28.09 10.15 5.11
C THR A 140 26.83 10.13 5.97
N LEU A 141 25.87 11.03 5.71
CA LEU A 141 24.58 11.04 6.40
C LEU A 141 23.79 9.75 6.12
N PHE A 142 23.80 9.28 4.87
CA PHE A 142 23.18 8.02 4.48
C PHE A 142 23.76 6.82 5.26
N LEU A 143 25.09 6.77 5.41
CA LEU A 143 25.76 5.70 6.17
C LEU A 143 25.47 5.77 7.67
N VAL A 144 25.36 6.98 8.24
CA VAL A 144 24.94 7.17 9.63
C VAL A 144 23.52 6.65 9.85
N ILE A 145 22.58 6.95 8.94
CA ILE A 145 21.20 6.41 9.02
C ILE A 145 21.20 4.89 8.85
N THR A 146 22.01 4.37 7.91
CA THR A 146 22.06 2.94 7.58
C THR A 146 22.65 2.11 8.72
N ASN A 147 23.80 2.52 9.26
CA ASN A 147 24.55 1.73 10.22
C ASN A 147 24.34 2.16 11.68
N GLY A 148 23.76 3.34 11.89
CA GLY A 148 23.73 3.98 13.19
C GLY A 148 25.11 4.45 13.65
N VAL A 149 25.15 4.96 14.88
CA VAL A 149 26.37 5.31 15.60
C VAL A 149 26.43 4.41 16.83
N PRO A 150 27.40 3.48 16.93
CA PRO A 150 27.47 2.52 18.02
C PRO A 150 27.35 3.17 19.41
N GLY A 151 26.36 2.74 20.19
CA GLY A 151 26.12 3.24 21.54
C GLY A 151 25.35 4.57 21.65
N SER A 152 25.05 5.24 20.53
CA SER A 152 24.37 6.55 20.52
C SER A 152 23.14 6.57 19.62
N MET A 153 23.25 6.10 18.37
CA MET A 153 22.16 6.11 17.39
C MET A 153 21.94 4.70 16.83
N PRO A 154 20.71 4.17 16.81
CA PRO A 154 20.43 2.86 16.25
C PRO A 154 20.55 2.87 14.71
N ALA A 155 20.82 1.71 14.13
CA ALA A 155 20.75 1.50 12.69
C ALA A 155 19.28 1.49 12.22
N LEU A 156 18.96 2.23 11.15
CA LEU A 156 17.61 2.28 10.58
C LEU A 156 17.51 1.57 9.23
N ARG A 157 18.50 0.77 8.85
CA ARG A 157 18.51 0.07 7.55
C ARG A 157 17.37 -0.93 7.35
N GLU A 158 16.82 -1.46 8.45
CA GLU A 158 15.69 -2.40 8.43
C GLU A 158 14.33 -1.66 8.49
N ASN A 159 14.34 -0.36 8.82
CA ASN A 159 13.15 0.47 8.96
C ASN A 159 12.88 1.32 7.72
N LEU A 160 13.92 1.69 6.99
CA LEU A 160 13.88 2.56 5.82
C LEU A 160 14.54 1.87 4.64
N THR A 161 13.90 1.90 3.47
CA THR A 161 14.51 1.47 2.21
C THR A 161 15.67 2.41 1.81
N PRO A 162 16.58 1.99 0.92
CA PRO A 162 17.65 2.86 0.42
C PRO A 162 17.15 4.19 -0.15
N ARG A 163 16.06 4.16 -0.94
CA ARG A 163 15.48 5.38 -1.52
C ARG A 163 14.96 6.32 -0.42
N GLU A 164 14.23 5.79 0.54
CA GLU A 164 13.69 6.56 1.66
C GLU A 164 14.77 7.20 2.52
N ARG A 165 15.91 6.52 2.71
CA ARG A 165 17.06 7.11 3.41
C ARG A 165 17.63 8.30 2.65
N TRP A 166 17.70 8.25 1.32
CA TRP A 166 18.11 9.40 0.50
C TRP A 166 17.11 10.55 0.59
N ASP A 167 15.80 10.26 0.57
CA ASP A 167 14.77 11.29 0.76
C ASP A 167 14.92 11.99 2.13
N VAL A 168 15.22 11.24 3.20
CA VAL A 168 15.54 11.82 4.53
C VAL A 168 16.82 12.66 4.49
N VAL A 169 17.87 12.20 3.80
CA VAL A 169 19.12 12.97 3.65
C VAL A 169 18.85 14.29 2.92
N ASN A 170 18.10 14.28 1.82
CA ASN A 170 17.70 15.47 1.08
C ASN A 170 16.96 16.45 1.98
N TYR A 171 16.00 15.95 2.77
CA TYR A 171 15.26 16.77 3.72
C TYR A 171 16.14 17.38 4.81
N VAL A 172 17.06 16.60 5.41
CA VAL A 172 18.02 17.11 6.41
C VAL A 172 18.95 18.16 5.81
N LYS A 173 19.42 17.97 4.57
CA LYS A 173 20.30 18.89 3.85
C LYS A 173 19.61 20.17 3.37
N SER A 174 18.28 20.17 3.31
CA SER A 174 17.51 21.39 2.99
C SER A 174 17.66 22.48 4.07
N GLY A 175 18.06 22.11 5.30
CA GLY A 175 18.25 23.02 6.43
C GLY A 175 16.95 23.59 7.03
N ASN A 176 15.82 23.50 6.31
CA ASN A 176 14.51 23.95 6.73
C ASN A 176 13.70 22.82 7.35
N LEU A 177 14.29 22.19 8.38
CA LEU A 177 13.61 21.17 9.18
C LEU A 177 12.44 21.82 9.91
N THR A 178 11.25 21.66 9.34
CA THR A 178 9.99 22.17 9.87
C THR A 178 9.05 21.00 10.11
N PRO A 179 8.28 21.00 11.21
CA PRO A 179 7.25 20.00 11.38
C PRO A 179 6.30 20.08 10.17
N PRO A 180 5.85 18.94 9.62
CA PRO A 180 4.84 18.94 8.57
C PRO A 180 3.65 19.78 9.05
N GLU A 181 3.07 20.60 8.17
CA GLU A 181 1.93 21.47 8.51
C GLU A 181 0.78 20.67 9.16
N VAL A 182 0.61 19.42 8.72
CA VAL A 182 -0.32 18.42 9.28
C VAL A 182 -0.03 18.02 10.74
N VAL A 183 1.22 18.07 11.22
CA VAL A 183 1.59 17.72 12.61
C VAL A 183 1.39 18.92 13.55
N SER A 184 1.56 20.15 13.07
CA SER A 184 1.36 21.36 13.87
C SER A 184 -0.09 21.55 14.34
N THR A 185 -1.05 21.08 13.52
CA THR A 185 -2.49 21.15 13.81
C THR A 185 -2.93 20.04 14.77
N ALA A 186 -2.22 18.91 14.79
CA ALA A 186 -2.54 17.75 15.65
C ALA A 186 -2.13 17.94 17.13
N LEU A 187 -1.14 18.79 17.42
CA LEU A 187 -0.61 18.96 18.78
C LEU A 187 -1.43 19.91 19.68
N LYS A 188 -2.43 20.63 19.15
CA LYS A 188 -3.22 21.62 19.91
C LYS A 188 -4.51 21.11 20.56
N GLY A 189 -4.77 19.81 20.52
CA GLY A 189 -5.77 19.22 21.41
C GLY A 189 -6.68 18.23 20.71
N GLN A 190 -6.21 17.00 20.62
CA GLN A 190 -7.04 15.81 20.79
C GLN A 190 -6.09 14.64 21.01
N ARG A 191 -6.21 13.99 22.17
CA ARG A 191 -5.63 12.65 22.35
C ARG A 191 -6.39 11.73 21.41
N THR A 192 -5.85 11.46 20.24
CA THR A 192 -6.36 10.38 19.40
C THR A 192 -5.92 9.03 19.98
N PRO A 193 -6.78 8.00 19.92
CA PRO A 193 -6.37 6.63 20.19
C PRO A 193 -5.27 6.19 19.20
N VAL A 194 -4.48 5.21 19.62
CA VAL A 194 -3.45 4.46 18.86
C VAL A 194 -3.77 4.36 17.35
N PRO A 195 -2.80 4.50 16.43
CA PRO A 195 -3.02 4.47 14.98
C PRO A 195 -3.34 3.06 14.51
N THR A 196 -4.57 2.66 14.74
CA THR A 196 -5.27 1.64 13.99
C THR A 196 -6.55 2.30 13.51
N LEU A 197 -6.66 2.43 12.19
CA LEU A 197 -7.85 2.91 11.47
C LEU A 197 -8.11 4.42 11.61
N ILE A 198 -7.52 5.20 10.70
CA ILE A 198 -8.20 6.41 10.23
C ILE A 198 -9.40 5.90 9.41
N PRO A 199 -10.66 6.18 9.81
CA PRO A 199 -11.76 6.01 8.89
C PRO A 199 -11.55 7.03 7.78
N ALA A 200 -11.44 6.57 6.54
CA ALA A 200 -11.42 7.39 5.33
C ALA A 200 -12.80 8.01 5.07
N THR A 201 -13.33 8.76 6.04
CA THR A 201 -14.51 9.58 5.87
C THR A 201 -14.08 11.02 6.05
N MET A 202 -13.56 11.60 4.97
CA MET A 202 -13.77 13.03 4.79
C MET A 202 -15.28 13.26 4.74
N PRO A 203 -15.80 14.36 5.32
CA PRO A 203 -17.19 14.72 5.10
C PRO A 203 -17.43 14.80 3.59
N PRO A 204 -18.60 14.33 3.10
CA PRO A 204 -18.94 14.46 1.69
C PRO A 204 -18.77 15.92 1.28
N VAL A 205 -17.99 16.14 0.22
CA VAL A 205 -17.96 17.45 -0.43
C VAL A 205 -19.37 17.68 -0.93
N ASP A 206 -20.06 18.64 -0.34
CA ASP A 206 -21.37 19.05 -0.78
C ASP A 206 -21.20 19.69 -2.17
N LEU A 207 -21.43 18.90 -3.23
CA LEU A 207 -21.36 19.35 -4.63
C LEU A 207 -22.55 20.25 -5.01
N ALA A 208 -23.33 20.73 -4.04
CA ALA A 208 -24.36 21.74 -4.24
C ALA A 208 -23.74 23.15 -4.26
N GLY A 209 -22.93 23.47 -5.27
CA GLY A 209 -22.33 24.81 -5.31
C GLY A 209 -21.33 25.15 -6.41
N ALA A 210 -21.41 24.55 -7.60
CA ALA A 210 -20.69 25.08 -8.76
C ALA A 210 -21.61 25.06 -9.98
N ALA A 211 -22.14 26.23 -10.33
CA ALA A 211 -22.89 26.45 -11.56
C ALA A 211 -21.92 26.41 -12.76
N GLY A 212 -21.63 25.21 -13.25
CA GLY A 212 -21.05 24.92 -14.56
C GLY A 212 -22.03 24.08 -15.40
N PRO A 213 -21.76 23.85 -16.70
CA PRO A 213 -22.60 22.98 -17.52
C PRO A 213 -22.73 21.61 -16.85
N ALA A 214 -23.94 21.05 -16.80
CA ALA A 214 -24.21 19.80 -16.10
C ALA A 214 -23.33 18.68 -16.67
N LYS A 215 -22.30 18.28 -15.90
CA LYS A 215 -21.47 17.12 -16.25
C LYS A 215 -22.32 15.85 -16.12
N CYS A 216 -22.13 14.91 -17.04
CA CYS A 216 -22.85 13.65 -17.04
C CYS A 216 -22.20 12.65 -16.08
N SER A 217 -22.91 11.58 -15.71
CA SER A 217 -22.40 10.51 -14.85
C SER A 217 -22.17 9.21 -15.63
N ILE A 218 -21.05 8.54 -15.36
CA ILE A 218 -20.72 7.27 -16.02
C ILE A 218 -19.76 6.48 -15.13
N GLY A 219 -19.77 5.15 -15.26
CA GLY A 219 -18.75 4.29 -14.66
C GLY A 219 -17.37 4.57 -15.26
N ALA A 220 -16.35 4.71 -14.42
CA ALA A 220 -15.00 5.03 -14.90
C ALA A 220 -14.44 3.97 -15.90
N LEU A 221 -14.76 2.69 -15.72
CA LEU A 221 -14.33 1.64 -16.67
C LEU A 221 -15.11 1.69 -17.97
N ASP A 222 -16.40 2.04 -17.91
CA ASP A 222 -17.23 2.20 -19.11
C ASP A 222 -16.74 3.38 -19.94
N LEU A 223 -16.37 4.49 -19.30
CA LEU A 223 -15.85 5.67 -19.99
C LEU A 223 -14.54 5.37 -20.74
N ILE A 224 -13.60 4.67 -20.10
CA ILE A 224 -12.36 4.23 -20.75
C ILE A 224 -12.68 3.26 -21.89
N GLY A 225 -13.62 2.33 -21.67
CA GLY A 225 -14.04 1.37 -22.69
C GLY A 225 -14.60 2.04 -23.94
N LEU A 226 -15.49 3.02 -23.76
CA LEU A 226 -16.05 3.79 -24.87
C LEU A 226 -14.99 4.60 -25.61
N TRP A 227 -14.00 5.15 -24.91
CA TRP A 227 -12.86 5.81 -25.55
C TRP A 227 -12.02 4.85 -26.39
N VAL A 228 -11.76 3.64 -25.87
CA VAL A 228 -11.03 2.58 -26.60
C VAL A 228 -11.81 2.10 -27.82
N GLU A 229 -13.10 1.83 -27.67
CA GLU A 229 -14.00 1.39 -28.73
C GLU A 229 -14.22 2.48 -29.81
N ALA A 230 -14.13 3.75 -29.43
CA ALA A 230 -14.14 4.89 -30.36
C ALA A 230 -12.83 5.04 -31.16
N GLY A 231 -11.84 4.17 -30.95
CA GLY A 231 -10.55 4.22 -31.64
C GLY A 231 -9.53 5.14 -30.98
N THR A 232 -9.67 5.40 -29.67
CA THR A 232 -8.72 6.19 -28.86
C THR A 232 -8.44 7.61 -29.40
N PRO A 233 -9.46 8.43 -29.69
CA PRO A 233 -9.24 9.80 -30.15
C PRO A 233 -8.53 10.63 -29.06
N GLU A 234 -7.52 11.40 -29.46
CA GLU A 234 -6.80 12.31 -28.56
C GLU A 234 -7.57 13.62 -28.33
N SER A 235 -8.01 14.25 -29.41
CA SER A 235 -8.70 15.56 -29.39
C SER A 235 -10.18 15.49 -29.73
N ASP A 236 -10.59 14.49 -30.52
CA ASP A 236 -11.95 14.41 -31.02
C ASP A 236 -12.90 13.90 -29.91
N PRO A 237 -14.06 14.54 -29.70
CA PRO A 237 -15.01 14.10 -28.71
C PRO A 237 -15.67 12.79 -29.13
N PHE A 238 -15.88 11.89 -28.17
CA PHE A 238 -16.58 10.63 -28.37
C PHE A 238 -17.92 10.63 -27.61
N PRO A 239 -18.98 10.06 -28.21
CA PRO A 239 -20.30 10.05 -27.60
C PRO A 239 -20.41 8.96 -26.52
N PHE A 240 -21.18 9.22 -25.47
CA PHE A 240 -21.61 8.22 -24.51
C PHE A 240 -23.02 8.52 -23.98
N THR A 241 -23.59 7.54 -23.29
CA THR A 241 -24.89 7.68 -22.62
C THR A 241 -24.67 7.72 -21.11
N ASP A 242 -25.19 8.75 -20.46
CA ASP A 242 -25.20 8.90 -18.99
C ASP A 242 -26.00 7.76 -18.33
N VAL A 243 -25.75 7.49 -17.05
CA VAL A 243 -26.56 6.55 -16.24
C VAL A 243 -28.04 6.92 -16.20
N ASN A 244 -28.38 8.20 -16.43
CA ASN A 244 -29.77 8.69 -16.52
C ASN A 244 -30.35 8.66 -17.95
N GLY A 245 -29.60 8.15 -18.93
CA GLY A 245 -30.03 8.04 -20.33
C GLY A 245 -29.83 9.31 -21.18
N ALA A 246 -29.13 10.31 -20.66
CA ALA A 246 -28.80 11.53 -21.42
C ALA A 246 -27.65 11.28 -22.41
N SER A 247 -27.70 11.89 -23.59
CA SER A 247 -26.61 11.84 -24.56
C SER A 247 -25.53 12.86 -24.22
N CYS A 248 -24.29 12.40 -24.10
CA CYS A 248 -23.16 13.21 -23.67
C CYS A 248 -21.95 13.00 -24.58
N GLN A 249 -21.02 13.94 -24.56
CA GLN A 249 -19.72 13.83 -25.24
C GLN A 249 -18.60 14.03 -24.23
N ALA A 250 -17.56 13.21 -24.34
CA ALA A 250 -16.35 13.28 -23.54
C ALA A 250 -15.11 13.46 -24.43
N THR A 251 -14.04 14.00 -23.85
CA THR A 251 -12.73 14.12 -24.50
C THR A 251 -11.65 13.43 -23.68
N PHE A 252 -10.56 13.00 -24.33
CA PHE A 252 -9.48 12.34 -23.61
C PHE A 252 -8.87 13.26 -22.54
N ALA A 253 -8.51 14.49 -22.90
CA ALA A 253 -7.82 15.41 -22.01
C ALA A 253 -8.64 15.83 -20.78
N GLU A 254 -9.95 16.06 -20.94
CA GLU A 254 -10.79 16.55 -19.84
C GLU A 254 -11.42 15.45 -18.99
N ASP A 255 -11.64 14.25 -19.55
CA ASP A 255 -12.47 13.23 -18.90
C ASP A 255 -11.75 11.89 -18.70
N VAL A 256 -10.90 11.45 -19.64
CA VAL A 256 -10.24 10.15 -19.57
C VAL A 256 -8.88 10.24 -18.87
N GLN A 257 -8.04 11.22 -19.24
CA GLN A 257 -6.70 11.42 -18.68
C GLN A 257 -6.73 11.60 -17.15
N PRO A 258 -7.67 12.37 -16.56
CA PRO A 258 -7.77 12.50 -15.10
C PRO A 258 -7.93 11.17 -14.36
N LEU A 259 -8.51 10.13 -14.98
CA LEU A 259 -8.65 8.81 -14.35
C LEU A 259 -7.30 8.15 -14.06
N PHE A 260 -6.25 8.54 -14.77
CA PHE A 260 -4.90 8.05 -14.59
C PHE A 260 -4.02 9.04 -13.82
N THR A 261 -4.26 10.34 -13.96
CA THR A 261 -3.38 11.39 -13.40
C THR A 261 -3.85 11.96 -12.08
N GLU A 262 -5.13 11.83 -11.73
CA GLU A 262 -5.70 12.36 -10.49
C GLU A 262 -5.86 11.29 -9.41
N SER A 263 -5.73 11.71 -8.16
CA SER A 263 -5.95 10.84 -7.00
C SER A 263 -7.44 10.78 -6.66
N ASN A 264 -7.86 9.72 -5.96
CA ASN A 264 -9.24 9.47 -5.53
C ASN A 264 -10.26 9.18 -6.63
N MET A 265 -9.85 9.02 -7.89
CA MET A 265 -10.78 8.70 -8.99
C MET A 265 -11.37 7.29 -8.88
N TRP A 266 -10.60 6.33 -8.36
CA TRP A 266 -11.00 4.92 -8.30
C TRP A 266 -11.66 4.51 -6.98
N TYR A 267 -11.24 5.15 -5.88
CA TYR A 267 -11.82 5.03 -4.55
C TYR A 267 -11.20 6.09 -3.63
N PRO A 268 -11.83 6.42 -2.48
CA PRO A 268 -11.25 7.33 -1.50
C PRO A 268 -9.88 6.82 -0.99
N GLY A 269 -8.84 7.64 -1.17
CA GLY A 269 -7.44 7.31 -0.86
C GLY A 269 -6.66 6.67 -2.01
N ALA A 270 -7.27 6.44 -3.18
CA ALA A 270 -6.54 5.93 -4.33
C ALA A 270 -5.47 6.93 -4.80
N VAL A 271 -4.24 6.45 -4.99
CA VAL A 271 -3.18 7.24 -5.62
C VAL A 271 -3.38 7.33 -7.13
N ALA A 272 -2.97 8.44 -7.74
CA ALA A 272 -2.93 8.57 -9.19
C ALA A 272 -2.07 7.47 -9.82
N CYS A 273 -2.51 6.87 -10.93
CA CYS A 273 -1.74 5.86 -11.65
C CYS A 273 -0.37 6.41 -12.09
N SER A 274 -0.34 7.67 -12.52
CA SER A 274 0.89 8.38 -12.92
C SER A 274 1.95 8.46 -11.82
N SER A 275 1.59 8.32 -10.53
CA SER A 275 2.57 8.31 -9.45
C SER A 275 3.56 7.14 -9.55
N CYS A 276 3.12 6.02 -10.13
CA CYS A 276 3.93 4.80 -10.33
C CYS A 276 4.14 4.46 -11.81
N HIS A 277 3.28 4.94 -12.72
CA HIS A 277 3.35 4.72 -14.17
C HIS A 277 3.54 6.07 -14.89
N ASN A 278 4.77 6.57 -14.89
CA ASN A 278 5.11 7.88 -15.46
C ASN A 278 6.16 7.76 -16.57
N ALA A 279 6.46 8.90 -17.20
CA ALA A 279 7.44 9.02 -18.28
C ALA A 279 8.86 8.52 -17.91
N ASN A 280 9.23 8.48 -16.62
CA ASN A 280 10.51 7.91 -16.20
C ASN A 280 10.42 6.38 -16.10
N LEU A 281 10.56 5.72 -17.26
CA LEU A 281 10.43 4.26 -17.37
C LEU A 281 11.43 3.47 -16.52
N ALA A 282 12.55 4.05 -16.11
CA ALA A 282 13.51 3.39 -15.22
C ALA A 282 13.00 3.20 -13.79
N ALA A 283 12.04 4.05 -13.37
CA ALA A 283 11.39 3.98 -12.06
C ALA A 283 9.90 3.57 -12.16
N ALA A 284 9.34 3.55 -13.36
CA ALA A 284 7.93 3.25 -13.58
C ALA A 284 7.63 1.75 -13.49
N SER A 285 6.56 1.39 -12.79
CA SER A 285 6.08 0.01 -12.70
C SER A 285 5.74 -0.53 -14.09
N ALA A 286 6.21 -1.74 -14.38
CA ALA A 286 6.03 -2.41 -15.68
C ALA A 286 6.56 -1.59 -16.88
N ASN A 287 7.49 -0.66 -16.68
CA ASN A 287 8.05 0.24 -17.71
C ASN A 287 6.96 0.83 -18.61
N MET A 288 6.00 1.52 -17.99
CA MET A 288 4.82 2.10 -18.63
C MET A 288 4.63 3.55 -18.19
N ASP A 289 4.12 4.39 -19.10
CA ASP A 289 3.70 5.75 -18.81
C ASP A 289 2.17 5.89 -19.00
N LEU A 290 1.44 6.27 -17.96
CA LEU A 290 0.01 6.57 -18.00
C LEU A 290 -0.28 8.07 -17.82
N SER A 291 0.75 8.91 -17.80
CA SER A 291 0.60 10.36 -17.61
C SER A 291 0.26 11.12 -18.89
N THR A 292 0.56 10.54 -20.06
CA THR A 292 0.39 11.14 -21.38
C THR A 292 -0.39 10.24 -22.32
N TYR A 293 -1.03 10.82 -23.34
CA TYR A 293 -1.73 10.06 -24.39
C TYR A 293 -0.78 9.08 -25.10
N GLU A 294 0.37 9.58 -25.53
CA GLU A 294 1.39 8.79 -26.22
C GLU A 294 1.96 7.68 -25.33
N GLY A 295 2.10 7.95 -24.03
CA GLY A 295 2.50 6.96 -23.04
C GLY A 295 1.54 5.77 -22.97
N ILE A 296 0.24 6.06 -22.86
CA ILE A 296 -0.82 5.04 -22.77
C ILE A 296 -0.82 4.18 -24.04
N LEU A 297 -0.78 4.82 -25.22
CA LEU A 297 -0.77 4.09 -26.49
C LEU A 297 0.52 3.31 -26.75
N ALA A 298 1.65 3.77 -26.23
CA ALA A 298 2.90 3.04 -26.36
C ALA A 298 2.93 1.77 -25.49
N GLY A 299 2.04 1.63 -24.49
CA GLY A 299 1.84 0.39 -23.74
C GLY A 299 2.88 0.09 -22.66
N SER A 300 3.00 -1.19 -22.31
CA SER A 300 3.81 -1.69 -21.16
C SER A 300 5.11 -2.38 -21.58
N TYR A 301 6.00 -2.59 -20.61
CA TYR A 301 7.27 -3.31 -20.76
C TYR A 301 8.19 -2.70 -21.83
N ARG A 302 8.15 -1.37 -21.92
CA ARG A 302 8.94 -0.59 -22.88
C ARG A 302 10.40 -0.54 -22.47
N THR A 303 11.30 -0.41 -23.45
CA THR A 303 12.73 -0.21 -23.20
C THR A 303 13.09 1.26 -23.01
N ASP A 304 12.34 2.16 -23.65
CA ASP A 304 12.51 3.61 -23.63
C ASP A 304 11.23 4.33 -24.05
N ALA A 305 11.20 5.66 -23.87
CA ALA A 305 10.03 6.51 -24.12
C ALA A 305 9.63 6.65 -25.60
N SER A 306 10.41 6.13 -26.54
CA SER A 306 10.09 6.09 -27.97
C SER A 306 9.71 4.68 -28.47
N ALA A 307 10.04 3.64 -27.70
CA ALA A 307 9.74 2.27 -28.04
C ALA A 307 8.26 1.93 -27.80
N ALA A 308 7.70 1.13 -28.71
CA ALA A 308 6.41 0.46 -28.52
C ALA A 308 6.58 -0.72 -27.55
N GLY A 309 5.60 -0.88 -26.67
CA GLY A 309 5.50 -1.95 -25.69
C GLY A 309 4.36 -2.91 -25.99
N ASN A 310 3.99 -3.71 -25.00
CA ASN A 310 2.81 -4.56 -25.08
C ASN A 310 1.55 -3.70 -24.95
N ASP A 311 0.64 -3.85 -25.90
CA ASP A 311 -0.66 -3.17 -25.88
C ASP A 311 -1.43 -3.48 -24.59
N ILE A 312 -1.98 -2.41 -24.02
CA ILE A 312 -2.75 -2.47 -22.78
C ILE A 312 -4.23 -2.18 -22.99
N LEU A 313 -4.64 -1.80 -24.20
CA LEU A 313 -6.01 -1.42 -24.56
C LEU A 313 -6.74 -2.50 -25.35
N GLY A 314 -6.11 -3.64 -25.65
CA GLY A 314 -6.78 -4.82 -26.20
C GLY A 314 -7.13 -4.69 -27.69
N GLY A 315 -6.37 -3.90 -28.45
CA GLY A 315 -6.54 -3.76 -29.90
C GLY A 315 -7.90 -3.18 -30.33
N GLY A 316 -8.54 -2.40 -29.46
CA GLY A 316 -9.87 -1.82 -29.70
C GLY A 316 -11.03 -2.60 -29.08
N VAL A 317 -10.78 -3.76 -28.47
CA VAL A 317 -11.77 -4.50 -27.67
C VAL A 317 -11.41 -4.33 -26.20
N TRP A 318 -12.12 -3.43 -25.51
CA TRP A 318 -11.78 -3.04 -24.14
C TRP A 318 -11.74 -4.22 -23.16
N GLN A 319 -12.63 -5.18 -23.30
CA GLN A 319 -12.73 -6.32 -22.39
C GLN A 319 -11.55 -7.31 -22.53
N ASP A 320 -10.87 -7.32 -23.69
CA ASP A 320 -9.65 -8.10 -23.92
C ASP A 320 -8.38 -7.37 -23.44
N SER A 321 -8.53 -6.14 -22.97
CA SER A 321 -7.42 -5.31 -22.57
C SER A 321 -6.81 -5.75 -21.23
N THR A 322 -5.48 -5.67 -21.15
CA THR A 322 -4.79 -5.97 -19.88
C THR A 322 -5.11 -4.90 -18.83
N LEU A 323 -5.34 -3.64 -19.25
CA LEU A 323 -5.74 -2.57 -18.35
C LEU A 323 -7.11 -2.84 -17.72
N PHE A 324 -8.11 -3.22 -18.51
CA PHE A 324 -9.43 -3.61 -18.01
C PHE A 324 -9.29 -4.72 -16.98
N LEU A 325 -8.56 -5.80 -17.30
CA LEU A 325 -8.36 -6.92 -16.39
C LEU A 325 -7.77 -6.47 -15.04
N LYS A 326 -6.77 -5.58 -15.04
CA LYS A 326 -6.16 -5.10 -13.78
C LYS A 326 -7.12 -4.28 -12.94
N LEU A 327 -7.94 -3.43 -13.57
CA LEU A 327 -8.87 -2.56 -12.87
C LEU A 327 -10.14 -3.31 -12.40
N SER A 328 -10.70 -4.16 -13.25
CA SER A 328 -11.91 -4.95 -13.00
C SER A 328 -11.68 -6.15 -12.09
N THR A 329 -10.44 -6.59 -11.86
CA THR A 329 -10.11 -7.60 -10.84
C THR A 329 -9.58 -6.99 -9.54
N GLY A 330 -9.48 -5.66 -9.47
CA GLY A 330 -8.94 -4.94 -8.31
C GLY A 330 -7.46 -5.21 -8.02
N GLN A 331 -6.71 -5.70 -9.01
CA GLN A 331 -5.25 -5.77 -8.90
C GLN A 331 -4.61 -4.38 -8.92
N MET A 332 -5.26 -3.41 -9.56
CA MET A 332 -4.89 -2.00 -9.58
C MET A 332 -6.15 -1.12 -9.44
N PRO A 333 -6.02 0.11 -8.88
CA PRO A 333 -4.83 0.64 -8.21
C PRO A 333 -4.60 0.00 -6.82
N LEU A 334 -3.32 -0.12 -6.41
CA LEU A 334 -2.89 -0.75 -5.15
C LEU A 334 -3.45 -0.03 -3.91
N GLY A 335 -3.75 -0.79 -2.87
CA GLY A 335 -4.24 -0.25 -1.61
C GLY A 335 -5.77 -0.14 -1.51
N ARG A 336 -6.51 -0.78 -2.44
CA ARG A 336 -7.98 -0.83 -2.41
C ARG A 336 -8.46 -1.46 -1.07
N PRO A 337 -9.25 -0.74 -0.26
CA PRO A 337 -9.85 -1.30 0.94
C PRO A 337 -10.79 -2.47 0.63
N ALA A 338 -10.78 -3.52 1.47
CA ALA A 338 -11.59 -4.73 1.27
C ALA A 338 -13.12 -4.49 1.28
N ASN A 339 -13.56 -3.35 1.82
CA ASN A 339 -14.97 -2.96 1.86
C ASN A 339 -15.45 -2.22 0.60
N ILE A 340 -14.58 -1.96 -0.37
CA ILE A 340 -14.95 -1.35 -1.64
C ILE A 340 -15.16 -2.47 -2.66
N PRO A 341 -16.41 -2.69 -3.13
CA PRO A 341 -16.69 -3.75 -4.08
C PRO A 341 -15.96 -3.51 -5.40
N ILE A 342 -15.60 -4.61 -6.03
CA ILE A 342 -15.06 -4.62 -7.38
C ILE A 342 -16.26 -4.59 -8.32
N ASP A 343 -16.40 -3.51 -9.06
CA ASP A 343 -17.47 -3.27 -10.03
C ASP A 343 -16.90 -3.41 -11.45
N GLU A 344 -17.64 -4.08 -12.32
CA GLU A 344 -17.28 -4.23 -13.73
C GLU A 344 -17.38 -2.90 -14.50
N HIS A 345 -18.17 -1.95 -14.00
CA HIS A 345 -18.33 -0.59 -14.53
C HIS A 345 -17.38 0.44 -13.89
N GLY A 346 -16.78 0.10 -12.74
CA GLY A 346 -15.97 1.01 -11.93
C GLY A 346 -16.80 2.06 -11.17
N PRO A 347 -16.16 2.97 -10.42
CA PRO A 347 -16.89 4.01 -9.69
C PRO A 347 -17.59 4.98 -10.65
N VAL A 348 -18.77 5.44 -10.24
CA VAL A 348 -19.49 6.49 -10.98
C VAL A 348 -18.79 7.82 -10.76
N ILE A 349 -18.40 8.45 -11.86
CA ILE A 349 -17.71 9.75 -11.91
C ILE A 349 -18.54 10.76 -12.69
N LEU A 350 -18.19 12.05 -12.53
CA LEU A 350 -18.75 13.12 -13.36
C LEU A 350 -17.80 13.40 -14.53
N ALA A 351 -18.26 13.10 -15.74
CA ALA A 351 -17.50 13.24 -16.98
C ALA A 351 -18.38 13.77 -18.11
N GLY A 352 -17.75 14.43 -19.08
CA GLY A 352 -18.36 14.89 -20.31
C GLY A 352 -19.35 16.05 -20.13
N THR A 353 -19.88 16.48 -21.27
CA THR A 353 -20.90 17.52 -21.37
C THR A 353 -22.14 16.97 -22.06
N GLN A 354 -23.31 17.33 -21.54
CA GLN A 354 -24.58 16.93 -22.16
C GLN A 354 -24.72 17.61 -23.52
N VAL A 355 -25.06 16.82 -24.54
CA VAL A 355 -25.35 17.32 -25.88
C VAL A 355 -26.83 17.64 -25.93
N GLU A 356 -27.20 18.90 -26.17
CA GLU A 356 -28.60 19.26 -26.42
C GLU A 356 -29.05 18.54 -27.70
N THR A 357 -30.04 17.65 -27.57
CA THR A 357 -30.73 17.07 -28.73
C THR A 357 -31.48 18.19 -29.45
N PRO A 358 -31.33 18.35 -30.78
CA PRO A 358 -31.99 19.41 -31.55
C PRO A 358 -33.52 19.32 -31.54
#